data_AF-Q7V1W8-F1
#
_entry.id   AF-Q7V1W8-F1
#
_cell.length_a   1.000
_cell.length_b   1.000
_cell.length_c   1.000
_cell.angle_alpha   90.00
_cell.angle_beta   90.00
_cell.angle_gamma   90.00
#
_symmetry.space_group_name_H-M   'P 1'
#
loop_
_entity.id
_entity.type
_entity.pdbx_description
1 polymer ?
#
loop_
_entity_poly.entity_id
_entity_poly.type
_entity_poly.pdbx_seq_one_letter_code
_entity_poly.pdbx_strand_id
1 'polypeptide(L)'
;MKITEALKSLENSWSREEILSKIKNGENSEKIVNDFCSSKQQEIETLTNFINPDDKVLLSEIEDLSNIESKLINKIKNYSFNKVDSSKKEIVQKQVPQPEKISFDLGVFMMKWSNKFVFISLLAISAIALTKQAWA
;
A
#
# COMPACT_ATOMS: atom_id res chain seq x y z
N MET A 1 11.95 -15.76 20.52
CA MET A 1 12.83 -15.19 19.47
C MET A 1 13.24 -13.79 19.91
N LYS A 2 14.49 -13.35 19.69
CA LYS A 2 14.86 -11.97 19.99
C LYS A 2 14.33 -11.02 18.92
N ILE A 3 14.03 -9.77 19.28
CA ILE A 3 13.50 -8.79 18.32
C ILE A 3 14.45 -8.53 17.15
N THR A 4 15.77 -8.52 17.40
CA THR A 4 16.79 -8.35 16.36
C THR A 4 16.81 -9.53 15.37
N GLU A 5 16.55 -10.74 15.84
CA GLU A 5 16.44 -11.93 14.99
C GLU A 5 15.14 -11.89 14.18
N ALA A 6 14.03 -11.47 14.78
CA ALA A 6 12.75 -11.31 14.11
C ALA A 6 12.81 -10.24 13.00
N LEU A 7 13.39 -9.07 13.31
CA LEU A 7 13.61 -7.99 12.33
C LEU A 7 14.48 -8.46 11.16
N LYS A 8 15.60 -9.14 11.44
CA LYS A 8 16.48 -9.66 10.40
C LYS A 8 15.81 -10.75 9.54
N SER A 9 14.99 -11.61 10.17
CA SER A 9 14.19 -12.61 9.44
C SER A 9 13.20 -11.95 8.49
N LEU A 10 12.45 -10.95 8.97
CA LEU A 10 11.47 -10.20 8.17
C LEU A 10 12.11 -9.44 7.02
N GLU A 11 13.22 -8.74 7.27
CA GLU A 11 13.98 -8.01 6.26
C GLU A 11 14.46 -8.92 5.12
N ASN A 12 15.05 -10.07 5.46
CA ASN A 12 15.51 -11.04 4.47
C ASN A 12 14.36 -11.68 3.69
N SER A 13 13.21 -11.87 4.33
CA SER A 13 12.05 -12.55 3.73
C SER A 13 11.25 -11.64 2.79
N TRP A 14 11.53 -10.34 2.78
CA TRP A 14 10.87 -9.33 1.95
C TRP A 14 11.83 -8.70 0.94
N SER A 15 12.78 -9.49 0.42
CA SER A 15 13.75 -8.99 -0.55
C SER A 15 13.07 -8.50 -1.82
N ARG A 16 13.51 -7.35 -2.33
CA ARG A 16 12.93 -6.71 -3.50
C ARG A 16 13.01 -7.62 -4.73
N GLU A 17 14.14 -8.30 -4.89
CA GLU A 17 14.40 -9.20 -6.01
C GLU A 17 13.43 -10.38 -6.03
N GLU A 18 13.14 -10.96 -4.86
CA GLU A 18 12.22 -12.09 -4.73
C GLU A 18 10.76 -11.66 -4.93
N ILE A 19 10.35 -10.50 -4.40
CA ILE A 19 9.00 -9.97 -4.64
C ILE A 19 8.81 -9.62 -6.12
N LEU A 20 9.82 -8.99 -6.75
CA LEU A 20 9.75 -8.67 -8.18
C LEU A 20 9.71 -9.93 -9.05
N SER A 21 10.36 -11.02 -8.66
CA SER A 21 10.30 -12.27 -9.42
C SER A 21 8.90 -12.89 -9.33
N LYS A 22 8.27 -12.93 -8.15
CA LYS A 22 6.88 -13.38 -7.95
C LYS A 22 5.89 -12.57 -8.79
N ILE A 23 6.03 -11.24 -8.79
CA ILE A 23 5.19 -10.36 -9.62
C ILE A 23 5.40 -10.64 -11.11
N LYS A 24 6.66 -10.78 -11.57
CA LYS A 24 6.97 -11.12 -12.97
C LYS A 24 6.40 -12.48 -13.39
N ASN A 25 6.31 -13.42 -12.46
CA ASN A 25 5.71 -14.73 -12.68
C ASN A 25 4.17 -14.69 -12.69
N GLY A 26 3.56 -13.51 -12.49
CA GLY A 26 2.12 -13.32 -12.53
C GLY A 26 1.40 -13.68 -11.23
N GLU A 27 2.12 -13.81 -10.11
CA GLU A 27 1.46 -13.99 -8.81
C GLU A 27 0.67 -12.73 -8.43
N ASN A 28 -0.54 -12.95 -7.91
CA ASN A 28 -1.36 -11.88 -7.37
C ASN A 28 -0.67 -11.27 -6.14
N SER A 29 -0.60 -9.95 -6.06
CA SER A 29 -0.09 -9.21 -4.91
C SER A 29 -0.73 -9.64 -3.58
N GLU A 30 -2.03 -9.94 -3.58
CA GLU A 30 -2.75 -10.42 -2.40
C GLU A 30 -2.21 -11.77 -1.91
N LYS A 31 -1.88 -12.66 -2.85
CA LYS A 31 -1.30 -13.96 -2.54
C LYS A 31 0.11 -13.82 -1.98
N ILE A 32 0.94 -12.97 -2.60
CA ILE A 32 2.32 -12.69 -2.14
C ILE A 32 2.32 -12.18 -0.70
N VAL A 33 1.41 -11.26 -0.37
CA VAL A 33 1.27 -10.70 0.98
C VAL A 33 0.75 -11.75 1.97
N ASN A 34 -0.28 -12.51 1.62
CA ASN A 34 -0.83 -13.54 2.49
C ASN A 34 0.19 -14.63 2.81
N ASP A 35 0.89 -15.15 1.80
CA ASP A 35 1.91 -16.19 1.98
C ASP A 35 3.03 -15.70 2.93
N PHE A 36 3.42 -14.43 2.83
CA PHE A 36 4.37 -13.83 3.77
C PHE A 36 3.83 -13.73 5.19
N CYS A 37 2.63 -13.16 5.37
CA CYS A 37 2.01 -13.05 6.69
C CYS A 37 1.85 -14.41 7.36
N SER A 38 1.46 -15.45 6.61
CA SER A 38 1.36 -16.81 7.12
C SER A 38 2.72 -17.43 7.46
N SER A 39 3.73 -17.23 6.61
CA SER A 39 5.08 -17.80 6.84
C SER A 39 5.88 -17.11 7.95
N LYS A 40 5.52 -15.86 8.30
CA LYS A 40 6.25 -15.02 9.27
C LYS A 40 5.42 -14.62 10.49
N GLN A 41 4.32 -15.32 10.73
CA GLN A 41 3.37 -14.99 11.79
C GLN A 41 4.04 -14.86 13.16
N GLN A 42 4.98 -15.77 13.50
CA GLN A 42 5.66 -15.77 14.79
C GLN A 42 6.59 -14.55 14.97
N GLU A 43 7.30 -14.15 13.91
CA GLU A 43 8.13 -12.94 13.91
C GLU A 43 7.27 -11.67 14.04
N ILE A 44 6.15 -11.62 13.33
CA ILE A 44 5.19 -10.52 13.39
C ILE A 44 4.60 -10.39 14.79
N GLU A 45 4.15 -11.48 15.40
CA GLU A 45 3.62 -11.47 16.78
C GLU A 45 4.68 -11.01 17.79
N THR A 46 5.92 -11.46 17.63
CA THR A 46 7.04 -11.02 18.46
C THR A 46 7.27 -9.52 18.34
N LEU A 47 7.19 -8.97 17.12
CA LEU A 47 7.33 -7.54 16.86
C LEU A 47 6.16 -6.76 17.48
N THR A 48 4.92 -7.21 17.25
CA THR A 48 3.72 -6.58 17.79
C THR A 48 3.73 -6.55 19.32
N ASN A 49 4.23 -7.59 19.98
CA ASN A 49 4.33 -7.60 21.44
C ASN A 49 5.35 -6.60 22.01
N PHE A 50 6.32 -6.16 21.20
CA PHE A 50 7.34 -5.21 21.59
C PHE A 50 6.91 -3.74 21.39
N ILE A 51 5.85 -3.49 20.62
CA ILE A 51 5.30 -2.16 20.40
C ILE A 51 4.65 -1.66 21.71
N ASN A 52 4.91 -0.41 22.06
CA ASN A 52 4.33 0.23 23.23
C ASN A 52 2.79 0.22 23.11
N PRO A 53 2.02 -0.07 24.17
CA PRO A 53 0.55 -0.06 24.13
C PRO A 53 -0.07 1.21 23.54
N ASP A 54 0.50 2.39 23.82
CA ASP A 54 -0.01 3.65 23.25
C ASP A 54 0.14 3.69 21.72
N ASP A 55 1.26 3.19 21.21
CA ASP A 55 1.50 3.08 19.77
C ASP A 55 0.59 2.03 19.12
N LYS A 56 0.17 0.99 19.86
CA LYS A 56 -0.83 0.02 19.38
C LYS A 56 -2.20 0.67 19.21
N VAL A 57 -2.59 1.54 20.12
CA VAL A 57 -3.86 2.29 20.01
C VAL A 57 -3.83 3.18 18.77
N LEU A 58 -2.73 3.93 18.57
CA LEU A 58 -2.54 4.75 17.37
C LEU A 58 -2.58 3.92 16.08
N LEU A 59 -1.95 2.75 16.05
CA LEU A 59 -1.98 1.85 14.90
C LEU A 59 -3.40 1.35 14.60
N SER A 60 -4.18 1.02 15.63
CA SER A 60 -5.58 0.63 15.49
C SER A 60 -6.43 1.78 14.93
N GLU A 61 -6.23 3.01 15.38
CA GLU A 61 -6.94 4.19 14.86
C GLU A 61 -6.60 4.43 13.38
N ILE A 62 -5.34 4.23 13.00
CA ILE A 62 -4.90 4.33 11.59
C ILE A 62 -5.55 3.24 10.73
N GLU A 63 -5.67 2.01 11.24
CA GLU A 63 -6.36 0.92 10.55
C GLU A 63 -7.85 1.26 10.31
N ASP A 64 -8.54 1.74 11.34
CA ASP A 64 -9.92 2.18 11.23
C ASP A 64 -10.09 3.31 10.20
N LEU A 65 -9.19 4.29 10.22
CA LEU A 65 -9.18 5.37 9.25
C LEU A 65 -9.00 4.84 7.82
N SER A 66 -8.03 3.94 7.61
CA SER A 66 -7.77 3.31 6.31
C SER A 66 -8.98 2.53 5.78
N ASN A 67 -9.71 1.84 6.66
CA ASN A 67 -10.95 1.13 6.30
C ASN A 67 -12.05 2.11 5.88
N ILE A 68 -12.20 3.22 6.60
CA ILE A 68 -13.14 4.29 6.24
C ILE A 68 -12.77 4.91 4.89
N GLU A 69 -11.50 5.21 4.65
CA GLU A 69 -11.00 5.73 3.38
C GLU A 69 -11.29 4.76 2.23
N SER A 70 -11.04 3.47 2.42
CA SER A 70 -11.33 2.42 1.43
C SER A 70 -12.82 2.36 1.09
N LYS A 71 -13.69 2.42 2.10
CA LYS A 71 -15.16 2.51 1.90
C LYS A 71 -15.54 3.77 1.13
N LEU A 72 -14.93 4.91 1.44
CA LEU A 72 -15.20 6.17 0.76
C LEU A 72 -14.74 6.13 -0.71
N ILE A 73 -13.54 5.63 -0.98
CA ILE A 73 -13.01 5.43 -2.34
C ILE A 73 -13.94 4.53 -3.14
N ASN A 74 -14.41 3.43 -2.55
CA ASN A 74 -15.35 2.52 -3.21
C ASN A 74 -16.69 3.21 -3.54
N LYS A 75 -17.23 4.00 -2.61
CA LYS A 75 -18.43 4.83 -2.86
C LYS A 75 -18.21 5.84 -3.98
N ILE A 76 -17.06 6.51 -4.02
CA ILE A 76 -16.71 7.48 -5.08
C ILE A 76 -16.61 6.77 -6.43
N LYS A 77 -15.94 5.60 -6.49
CA LYS A 77 -15.80 4.80 -7.71
C LYS A 77 -17.17 4.37 -8.25
N ASN A 78 -18.05 3.87 -7.38
CA ASN A 78 -19.41 3.46 -7.75
C ASN A 78 -20.28 4.64 -8.19
N TYR A 79 -20.16 5.80 -7.53
CA TYR A 79 -20.86 7.01 -7.96
C TYR A 79 -20.39 7.51 -9.34
N SER A 80 -19.07 7.51 -9.58
CA SER A 80 -18.48 7.86 -10.87
C SER A 80 -18.96 6.94 -12.00
N PHE A 81 -18.99 5.63 -11.75
CA PHE A 81 -19.49 4.63 -12.70
C PHE A 81 -20.97 4.90 -13.07
N ASN A 82 -21.82 5.10 -12.06
CA ASN A 82 -23.24 5.39 -12.27
C ASN A 82 -23.48 6.71 -13.02
N LYS A 83 -22.62 7.72 -12.83
CA LYS A 83 -22.71 9.01 -13.55
C LYS A 83 -22.29 8.88 -15.03
N VAL A 84 -21.29 8.07 -15.33
CA VAL A 84 -20.87 7.77 -16.71
C VAL A 84 -21.93 6.96 -17.46
N ASP A 85 -22.59 6.01 -16.80
CA ASP A 85 -23.68 5.23 -17.42
C ASP A 85 -24.97 6.05 -17.64
N SER A 86 -25.28 6.99 -16.73
CA SER A 86 -26.45 7.86 -16.90
C SER A 86 -26.26 8.95 -17.97
N SER A 87 -25.01 9.24 -18.37
CA SER A 87 -24.69 10.17 -19.48
C SER A 87 -24.49 9.46 -20.82
N LYS A 88 -24.44 8.12 -20.86
CA LYS A 88 -24.29 7.31 -22.10
C LYS A 88 -25.61 6.70 -22.59
N LYS A 89 -26.75 7.08 -22.02
CA LYS A 89 -28.07 6.50 -22.39
C LYS A 89 -28.66 6.99 -23.72
N GLU A 90 -27.92 7.75 -24.52
CA GLU A 90 -28.23 7.90 -25.95
C GLU A 90 -27.08 7.35 -26.79
N ILE A 91 -27.45 6.47 -27.72
CA ILE A 91 -26.68 5.90 -28.85
C ILE A 91 -26.17 4.44 -28.65
N VAL A 92 -27.08 3.54 -29.06
CA VAL A 92 -26.87 2.34 -29.91
C VAL A 92 -26.27 1.04 -29.33
N GLN A 93 -27.19 0.09 -29.14
CA GLN A 93 -27.18 -1.35 -29.45
C GLN A 93 -25.85 -2.09 -29.83
N LYS A 94 -25.56 -3.13 -29.02
CA LYS A 94 -24.87 -4.42 -29.30
C LYS A 94 -23.41 -4.41 -29.84
N GLN A 95 -22.46 -4.86 -29.00
CA GLN A 95 -21.65 -6.10 -29.20
C GLN A 95 -20.60 -6.34 -28.08
N VAL A 96 -20.61 -7.57 -27.52
CA VAL A 96 -19.51 -8.41 -26.93
C VAL A 96 -18.66 -7.86 -25.76
N PRO A 97 -18.47 -8.62 -24.65
CA PRO A 97 -17.65 -8.19 -23.51
C PRO A 97 -16.16 -8.33 -23.81
N GLN A 98 -15.44 -7.21 -23.81
CA GLN A 98 -13.97 -7.19 -23.70
C GLN A 98 -13.55 -6.95 -22.25
N PRO A 99 -12.45 -7.56 -21.78
CA PRO A 99 -11.95 -7.35 -20.43
C PRO A 99 -11.51 -5.90 -20.27
N GLU A 100 -12.10 -5.21 -19.29
CA GLU A 100 -11.72 -3.85 -18.91
C GLU A 100 -10.23 -3.84 -18.54
N LYS A 101 -9.40 -3.32 -19.45
CA LYS A 101 -8.05 -2.88 -19.12
C LYS A 101 -8.20 -1.75 -18.11
N ILE A 102 -7.95 -2.05 -16.84
CA ILE A 102 -7.71 -1.04 -15.81
C ILE A 102 -6.45 -0.30 -16.25
N SER A 103 -6.64 0.81 -16.98
CA SER A 103 -5.54 1.72 -17.28
C SER A 103 -5.19 2.43 -15.98
N PHE A 104 -4.12 1.96 -15.35
CA PHE A 104 -3.50 2.71 -14.27
C PHE A 104 -2.91 3.97 -14.90
N ASP A 105 -3.62 5.09 -14.76
CA ASP A 105 -3.13 6.38 -15.23
C ASP A 105 -2.03 6.84 -14.28
N LEU A 106 -0.80 6.40 -14.60
CA LEU A 106 0.43 6.75 -13.90
C LEU A 106 0.58 8.29 -13.80
N GLY A 107 0.05 9.04 -14.78
CA GLY A 107 0.03 10.49 -14.77
C GLY A 107 -0.81 11.06 -13.63
N VAL A 108 -2.02 10.52 -13.41
CA VAL A 108 -2.90 10.93 -12.31
C VAL A 108 -2.34 10.52 -10.94
N PHE A 109 -1.72 9.34 -10.87
CA PHE A 109 -1.01 8.90 -9.66
C PHE A 109 0.16 9.83 -9.34
N MET A 110 1.03 10.10 -10.31
CA MET A 110 2.18 11.00 -10.16
C MET A 110 1.73 12.42 -9.81
N MET A 111 0.67 12.94 -10.42
CA MET A 111 0.17 14.28 -10.13
C MET A 111 -0.36 14.42 -8.69
N LYS A 112 -1.06 13.40 -8.17
CA LYS A 112 -1.60 13.42 -6.79
C LYS A 112 -0.55 13.08 -5.72
N TRP A 113 0.41 12.22 -6.04
CA TRP A 113 1.43 11.75 -5.10
C TRP A 113 2.71 12.57 -5.12
N SER A 114 3.05 13.26 -6.21
CA SER A 114 4.30 14.02 -6.34
C SER A 114 4.47 15.03 -5.22
N ASN A 115 3.43 15.82 -4.91
CA ASN A 115 3.53 16.81 -3.82
C ASN A 115 3.73 16.17 -2.45
N LYS A 116 3.08 15.04 -2.17
CA LYS A 116 3.26 14.31 -0.90
C LYS A 116 4.62 13.61 -0.83
N PHE A 117 5.09 13.05 -1.94
CA PHE A 117 6.36 12.34 -2.04
C PHE A 117 7.55 13.29 -1.91
N VAL A 118 7.48 14.48 -2.51
CA VAL A 118 8.50 15.52 -2.34
C VAL A 118 8.59 15.95 -0.89
N PHE A 119 7.46 16.12 -0.19
CA PHE A 119 7.45 16.51 1.21
C PHE A 119 8.07 15.45 2.12
N ILE A 120 7.75 14.17 1.89
CA ILE A 120 8.32 13.03 2.63
C ILE A 120 9.83 12.90 2.34
N SER A 121 10.24 13.06 1.08
CA SER A 121 11.65 13.04 0.68
C SER A 121 12.43 14.19 1.32
N LEU A 122 11.84 15.39 1.38
CA LEU A 122 12.44 16.56 2.02
C LEU A 122 12.58 16.37 3.53
N LEU A 123 11.56 15.78 4.18
CA LEU A 123 11.62 15.40 5.60
C LEU A 123 12.72 14.37 5.88
N ALA A 124 12.84 13.36 5.03
CA ALA A 124 13.88 12.35 5.15
C ALA A 124 15.28 12.95 4.96
N ILE A 125 15.48 13.79 3.93
CA ILE A 125 16.75 14.49 3.70
C ILE A 125 17.08 15.44 4.85
N SER A 126 16.08 16.15 5.40
CA SER A 126 16.25 17.02 6.57
C SER A 126 16.64 16.24 7.82
N ALA A 127 15.99 15.10 8.08
CA ALA A 127 16.34 14.22 9.19
C ALA A 127 17.76 13.64 9.03
N ILE A 128 18.16 13.27 7.81
CA ILE A 128 19.51 12.80 7.50
C ILE A 128 20.56 13.92 7.65
N ALA A 129 20.22 15.15 7.25
CA ALA A 129 21.10 16.30 7.39
C ALA A 129 21.29 16.71 8.87
N LEU A 130 20.21 16.75 9.65
CA LEU A 130 20.24 17.04 11.09
C LEU A 130 21.02 15.97 11.86
N THR A 131 20.86 14.70 11.51
CA THR A 131 21.64 13.62 12.14
C THR A 131 23.12 13.66 11.73
N LYS A 132 23.47 14.10 10.51
CA LYS A 132 24.88 14.32 10.15
C LYS A 132 25.52 15.54 10.83
N GLN A 133 24.76 16.60 11.10
CA GLN A 133 25.26 17.76 11.86
C GLN A 133 25.38 17.49 13.37
N ALA A 134 24.58 16.57 13.92
CA ALA A 134 24.65 16.20 15.34
C ALA A 134 25.88 15.33 15.70
N TRP A 135 26.66 14.90 14.71
CA TRP A 135 27.88 14.10 14.88
C TRP A 135 29.13 14.78 14.29
N ALA A 136 29.07 16.09 14.01
CA ALA A 136 30.19 16.92 13.58
C ALA A 136 30.67 17.85 14.71
#